data_AF-A0A248UNF8-F1
#
_entry.id   AF-A0A248UNF8-F1
#
_cell.length_a   1.000
_cell.length_b   1.000
_cell.length_c   1.000
_cell.angle_alpha   90.00
_cell.angle_beta   90.00
_cell.angle_gamma   90.00
#
_symmetry.space_group_name_H-M   'P 1'
#
loop_
_entity.id
_entity.type
_entity.pdbx_description
1 polymer ?
#
loop_
_entity_poly.entity_id
_entity_poly.type
_entity_poly.pdbx_seq_one_letter_code
_entity_poly.pdbx_strand_id
1 'polypeptide(L)'
;MLITKPEILLLDEPFSALDELVRDHMNMELQRICLDQKATAFLITHSIPEAVLLSDTVFVMGARPGCILEEVTINLPRPRTLNMMLQAEFADYVAHIRERLDTGVQHGK
;
A
#
# COMPACT_ATOMS: atom_id res chain seq x y z
N MET A 1 -1.64 17.07 13.08
CA MET A 1 -1.92 18.38 12.45
C MET A 1 -1.36 18.33 11.05
N LEU A 2 -2.20 18.20 10.01
CA LEU A 2 -1.71 18.32 8.63
C LEU A 2 -1.27 19.77 8.44
N ILE A 3 0.04 19.98 8.26
CA ILE A 3 0.60 21.23 7.77
C ILE A 3 0.03 21.44 6.36
N THR A 4 -0.52 22.64 6.13
CA THR A 4 -1.09 23.15 4.87
C THR A 4 -0.58 22.47 3.60
N LYS A 5 -1.46 21.70 2.94
CA LYS A 5 -1.31 21.16 1.57
C LYS A 5 0.09 20.63 1.25
N PRO A 6 0.53 19.53 1.88
CA PRO A 6 1.86 19.00 1.65
C PRO A 6 1.98 18.44 0.23
N GLU A 7 3.07 18.78 -0.46
CA GLU A 7 3.41 18.17 -1.76
C GLU A 7 3.82 16.70 -1.59
N ILE A 8 4.37 16.35 -0.42
CA ILE A 8 4.84 15.00 -0.07
C ILE A 8 4.30 14.59 1.30
N LEU A 9 3.72 13.39 1.36
CA LEU A 9 3.26 12.71 2.58
C LEU A 9 4.17 11.52 2.84
N LEU A 10 4.81 11.49 4.01
CA LEU A 10 5.56 10.32 4.49
C LEU A 10 4.75 9.70 5.63
N LEU A 11 4.34 8.44 5.46
CA LEU A 11 3.45 7.75 6.36
C LEU A 11 4.10 6.43 6.79
N ASP A 12 4.37 6.29 8.08
CA ASP A 12 4.90 5.06 8.67
C ASP A 12 3.81 4.37 9.47
N GLU A 13 3.32 3.23 8.96
CA GLU A 13 2.29 2.39 9.58
C GLU A 13 1.04 3.15 10.08
N PRO A 14 0.44 4.05 9.26
CA PRO A 14 -0.50 5.08 9.72
C PRO A 14 -1.82 4.52 10.28
N PHE A 15 -2.23 3.31 9.87
CA PHE A 15 -3.52 2.71 10.21
C PHE A 15 -3.40 1.33 10.88
N SER A 16 -2.19 0.97 11.32
CA SER A 16 -1.88 -0.33 11.94
C SER A 16 -2.70 -0.60 13.21
N ALA A 17 -2.96 0.44 14.01
CA ALA A 17 -3.67 0.35 15.29
C ALA A 17 -5.20 0.43 15.17
N LEU A 18 -5.75 0.60 13.96
CA LEU A 18 -7.18 0.76 13.73
C LEU A 18 -7.86 -0.59 13.50
N ASP A 19 -9.15 -0.68 13.83
CA ASP A 19 -9.97 -1.80 13.37
C ASP A 19 -10.17 -1.76 11.85
N GLU A 20 -10.65 -2.87 11.28
CA GLU A 20 -10.75 -3.05 9.83
C GLU A 20 -11.68 -2.03 9.17
N LEU A 21 -12.84 -1.74 9.75
CA LEU A 21 -13.81 -0.80 9.17
C LEU A 21 -13.28 0.64 9.20
N VAL A 22 -12.65 1.04 10.31
CA VAL A 22 -12.06 2.37 10.43
C VAL A 22 -10.85 2.49 9.51
N ARG A 23 -10.03 1.44 9.37
CA ARG A 23 -8.91 1.41 8.43
C ARG A 23 -9.37 1.59 6.99
N ASP A 24 -10.41 0.88 6.57
CA ASP A 24 -10.99 1.02 5.23
C ASP A 24 -11.46 2.45 4.96
N HIS A 25 -12.15 3.05 5.92
CA HIS A 25 -12.57 4.45 5.82
C HIS A 25 -11.36 5.40 5.68
N MET A 26 -10.33 5.21 6.51
CA MET A 26 -9.12 6.03 6.47
C MET A 26 -8.32 5.86 5.17
N ASN A 27 -8.30 4.65 4.60
CA ASN A 27 -7.70 4.39 3.29
C ASN A 27 -8.43 5.16 2.18
N MET A 28 -9.76 5.20 2.21
CA MET A 28 -10.53 6.01 1.26
C MET A 28 -10.23 7.51 1.42
N GLU A 29 -10.18 8.01 2.65
CA GLU A 29 -9.88 9.43 2.89
C GLU A 29 -8.46 9.81 2.50
N LEU A 30 -7.47 8.96 2.79
CA LEU A 30 -6.09 9.20 2.38
C LEU A 30 -5.97 9.24 0.85
N GLN A 31 -6.58 8.29 0.15
CA GLN A 31 -6.61 8.29 -1.31
C GLN A 31 -7.26 9.57 -1.85
N ARG A 32 -8.42 9.96 -1.30
CA ARG A 32 -9.12 11.19 -1.70
C ARG A 32 -8.23 12.42 -1.51
N ILE A 33 -7.57 12.53 -0.36
CA ILE A 33 -6.63 13.61 -0.05
C ILE A 33 -5.48 13.67 -1.06
N CYS A 34 -4.87 12.52 -1.39
CA CYS A 34 -3.77 12.46 -2.35
C CYS A 34 -4.21 12.89 -3.75
N LEU A 35 -5.38 12.43 -4.20
CA LEU A 35 -5.95 12.80 -5.50
C LEU A 35 -6.32 14.28 -5.57
N ASP A 36 -7.01 14.81 -4.55
CA ASP A 36 -7.48 16.20 -4.50
C ASP A 36 -6.31 17.18 -4.44
N GLN A 37 -5.26 16.84 -3.68
CA GLN A 37 -4.10 17.72 -3.47
C GLN A 37 -2.97 17.47 -4.47
N LYS A 38 -3.07 16.41 -5.29
CA LYS A 38 -1.98 15.91 -6.15
C LYS A 38 -0.69 15.68 -5.35
N ALA A 39 -0.83 15.23 -4.10
CA ALA A 39 0.29 14.96 -3.22
C ALA A 39 0.93 13.62 -3.58
N THR A 40 2.25 13.54 -3.48
CA THR A 40 2.97 12.27 -3.56
C THR A 40 3.00 11.64 -2.17
N ALA A 41 2.49 10.42 -2.03
CA ALA A 41 2.53 9.69 -0.76
C ALA A 41 3.57 8.56 -0.82
N PHE A 42 4.42 8.48 0.21
CA PHE A 42 5.26 7.33 0.49
C PHE A 42 4.78 6.69 1.78
N LEU A 43 4.31 5.45 1.67
CA LEU A 43 3.68 4.69 2.74
C LEU A 43 4.50 3.45 3.08
N ILE A 44 4.77 3.25 4.36
CA ILE A 44 5.24 1.98 4.91
C ILE A 44 4.05 1.29 5.56
N THR A 45 3.79 0.04 5.16
CA THR A 45 2.70 -0.77 5.70
C THR A 45 3.04 -2.25 5.64
N HIS A 46 2.58 -2.99 6.63
CA HIS A 46 2.57 -4.45 6.63
C HIS A 46 1.30 -5.06 6.01
N SER A 47 0.35 -4.22 5.59
CA SER A 47 -0.90 -4.65 4.96
C SER A 47 -0.76 -4.66 3.43
N ILE A 48 -0.67 -5.86 2.84
CA ILE A 48 -0.57 -6.02 1.38
C ILE A 48 -1.80 -5.42 0.66
N PRO A 49 -3.06 -5.65 1.09
CA PRO A 49 -4.20 -5.04 0.43
C PRO A 49 -4.16 -3.51 0.48
N GLU A 50 -3.70 -2.91 1.57
CA GLU A 50 -3.53 -1.46 1.69
C GLU A 50 -2.49 -0.93 0.69
N ALA A 51 -1.34 -1.62 0.56
CA ALA A 51 -0.30 -1.26 -0.39
C ALA A 51 -0.83 -1.24 -1.83
N VAL A 52 -1.60 -2.27 -2.25
CA VAL A 52 -2.20 -2.35 -3.59
C VAL A 52 -3.30 -1.29 -3.78
N LEU A 53 -4.12 -1.05 -2.76
CA LEU A 53 -5.22 -0.09 -2.81
C LEU A 53 -4.72 1.36 -2.95
N LEU A 54 -3.66 1.71 -2.23
CA LEU A 54 -3.19 3.10 -2.12
C LEU A 54 -2.06 3.46 -3.07
N SER A 55 -1.31 2.51 -3.63
CA SER A 55 -0.04 2.82 -4.31
C SER A 55 -0.09 2.58 -5.82
N ASP A 56 0.59 3.42 -6.59
CA ASP A 56 0.83 3.15 -8.02
C ASP A 56 2.06 2.22 -8.20
N THR A 57 2.94 2.22 -7.21
CA THR A 57 4.13 1.37 -7.16
C THR A 57 4.30 0.81 -5.75
N VAL A 58 4.56 -0.49 -5.64
CA VAL A 58 4.82 -1.18 -4.37
C VAL A 58 6.22 -1.75 -4.41
N PHE A 59 7.07 -1.30 -3.49
CA PHE A 59 8.39 -1.89 -3.27
C PHE A 59 8.28 -3.00 -2.23
N VAL A 60 8.56 -4.24 -2.62
CA VAL A 60 8.52 -5.40 -1.72
C VAL A 60 9.84 -5.47 -0.98
N MET A 61 9.80 -5.30 0.34
CA MET A 61 10.99 -5.31 1.19
C MET A 61 11.25 -6.70 1.77
N GLY A 62 12.44 -7.23 1.52
CA GLY A 62 12.91 -8.49 2.07
C GLY A 62 13.42 -8.36 3.50
N ALA A 63 13.29 -9.44 4.27
CA ALA A 63 13.82 -9.51 5.62
C ALA A 63 15.31 -9.89 5.58
N ARG A 64 16.16 -9.07 6.23
CA ARG A 64 17.56 -9.35 6.61
C ARG A 64 18.47 -9.98 5.52
N PRO A 65 19.41 -9.19 4.94
CA PRO A 65 19.52 -7.74 5.05
C PRO A 65 18.30 -7.06 4.39
N GLY A 66 17.90 -5.89 4.91
CA GLY A 66 16.79 -5.13 4.34
C GLY A 66 17.12 -4.71 2.91
N CYS A 67 16.49 -5.35 1.94
CA CYS A 67 16.70 -5.13 0.52
C CYS A 67 15.37 -5.10 -0.21
N ILE A 68 15.33 -4.40 -1.35
CA ILE A 68 14.17 -4.45 -2.24
C ILE A 68 14.25 -5.76 -3.00
N LEU A 69 13.24 -6.60 -2.84
CA LEU A 69 13.10 -7.86 -3.57
C LEU A 69 12.52 -7.61 -4.96
N GLU A 70 11.55 -6.71 -5.05
CA GLU A 70 10.83 -6.42 -6.28
C GLU A 70 10.18 -5.02 -6.23
N GLU A 71 10.09 -4.39 -7.38
CA GLU A 71 9.23 -3.23 -7.64
C GLU A 71 8.01 -3.69 -8.45
N VAL A 72 6.82 -3.54 -7.88
CA VAL A 72 5.56 -3.95 -8.50
C VAL A 72 4.77 -2.71 -8.92
N THR A 73 4.53 -2.55 -10.22
CA THR A 73 3.64 -1.50 -10.75
C THR A 73 2.19 -1.95 -10.65
N ILE A 74 1.33 -1.14 -10.02
CA ILE A 74 -0.10 -1.43 -9.85
C ILE A 74 -0.89 -0.73 -10.95
N ASN A 75 -1.20 -1.45 -12.03
CA ASN A 75 -1.92 -0.94 -13.19
C ASN A 75 -3.45 -0.96 -13.03
N LEU A 76 -3.95 -0.72 -11.82
CA LEU A 76 -5.38 -0.63 -11.53
C LEU A 76 -5.86 0.83 -11.66
N PRO A 77 -7.03 1.08 -12.29
CA PRO A 77 -7.53 2.44 -12.48
C PRO A 77 -7.82 3.14 -11.14
N ARG A 78 -7.65 4.47 -11.13
CA ARG A 78 -7.97 5.35 -10.00
C ARG A 78 -9.27 6.13 -10.27
N PRO A 79 -10.07 6.44 -9.25
CA PRO A 79 -9.92 6.05 -7.84
C PRO A 79 -10.25 4.56 -7.62
N ARG A 80 -9.50 3.90 -6.75
CA ARG A 80 -9.75 2.52 -6.33
C ARG A 80 -10.74 2.49 -5.19
N THR A 81 -11.59 1.46 -5.19
CA THR A 81 -12.67 1.31 -4.20
C THR A 81 -12.54 -0.02 -3.47
N LEU A 82 -13.18 -0.15 -2.32
CA LEU A 82 -13.22 -1.42 -1.58
C LEU A 82 -13.83 -2.56 -2.40
N ASN A 83 -14.80 -2.26 -3.28
CA ASN A 83 -15.38 -3.26 -4.20
C ASN A 83 -14.36 -3.81 -5.20
N MET A 84 -13.31 -3.04 -5.54
CA MET A 84 -12.23 -3.53 -6.40
C MET A 84 -11.39 -4.60 -5.71
N MET A 85 -11.33 -4.60 -4.38
CA MET A 85 -10.59 -5.62 -3.60
C MET A 85 -11.20 -7.02 -3.76
N LEU A 86 -12.46 -7.10 -4.20
CA LEU A 86 -13.16 -8.35 -4.48
C LEU A 86 -12.93 -8.86 -5.92
N GLN A 87 -12.25 -8.08 -6.76
CA GLN A 87 -12.00 -8.43 -8.16
C GLN A 87 -10.76 -9.31 -8.29
N ALA A 88 -10.76 -10.21 -9.28
CA ALA A 88 -9.65 -11.14 -9.52
C ALA A 88 -8.32 -10.40 -9.73
N GLU A 89 -8.32 -9.33 -10.54
CA GLU A 89 -7.10 -8.57 -10.83
C GLU A 89 -6.45 -7.98 -9.57
N PHE A 90 -7.25 -7.53 -8.60
CA PHE A 90 -6.72 -7.05 -7.33
C PHE A 90 -6.15 -8.20 -6.49
N ALA A 91 -6.87 -9.32 -6.43
CA ALA A 91 -6.44 -10.51 -5.73
C ALA A 91 -5.11 -11.06 -6.29
N ASP A 92 -4.89 -10.96 -7.60
CA ASP A 92 -3.66 -11.38 -8.27
C ASP A 92 -2.46 -10.56 -7.78
N TYR A 93 -2.58 -9.24 -7.67
CA TYR A 93 -1.51 -8.39 -7.08
C TYR A 93 -1.22 -8.77 -5.63
N VAL A 94 -2.26 -8.99 -4.82
CA VAL A 94 -2.09 -9.36 -3.41
C VAL A 94 -1.39 -10.71 -3.28
N ALA A 95 -1.78 -11.69 -4.11
CA ALA A 95 -1.17 -13.02 -4.13
C ALA A 95 0.30 -12.95 -4.55
N HIS A 96 0.60 -12.22 -5.62
CA HIS A 96 1.97 -12.03 -6.13
C HIS A 96 2.88 -11.41 -5.07
N ILE A 97 2.47 -10.28 -4.47
CA ILE A 97 3.27 -9.60 -3.44
C ILE A 97 3.50 -10.50 -2.23
N ARG A 98 2.47 -11.27 -1.81
CA ARG A 98 2.59 -12.22 -0.70
C ARG A 98 3.62 -13.31 -0.98
N GLU A 99 3.56 -13.90 -2.17
CA GLU A 99 4.51 -14.95 -2.58
C GLU A 99 5.97 -14.42 -2.57
N ARG A 100 6.17 -13.18 -3.00
CA ARG A 100 7.49 -12.53 -2.97
C ARG A 100 8.00 -12.29 -1.56
N LEU A 101 7.15 -11.84 -0.65
CA LEU A 101 7.50 -11.69 0.76
C LEU A 101 7.89 -13.03 1.39
N ASP A 102 7.09 -14.09 1.15
CA ASP A 102 7.36 -15.42 1.69
C ASP A 102 8.69 -15.98 1.17
N THR A 103 9.00 -15.78 -0.11
CA THR A 103 10.27 -16.20 -0.72
C THR A 103 11.45 -15.46 -0.10
N GLY A 104 11.32 -14.15 0.14
CA GLY A 104 12.36 -13.34 0.78
C GLY A 104 12.66 -13.74 2.22
N VAL A 105 11.64 -14.18 2.96
CA VAL A 105 11.81 -14.67 4.35
C VAL A 105 12.59 -16.00 4.39
N GLN A 106 12.44 -16.86 3.38
CA GLN A 106 13.14 -18.17 3.36
C GLN A 106 14.64 -18.08 3.04
N HIS A 107 15.08 -17.06 2.31
CA HIS A 107 16.50 -16.88 1.95
C HIS A 107 17.36 -16.25 3.07
N GLY A 108 16.73 -15.79 4.16
CA GLY A 108 17.40 -15.19 5.32
C GLY A 108 17.69 -16.17 6.47
N LYS A 109 17.62 -17.49 6.23
CA LYS A 109 18.01 -18.54 7.20
C LYS A 109 19.38 -19.12 6.89
#